data_AF-C9N1I8-F1
#
_entry.id   AF-C9N1I8-F1
#
_cell.length_a   1.000
_cell.length_b   1.000
_cell.length_c   1.000
_cell.angle_alpha   90.00
_cell.angle_beta   90.00
_cell.angle_gamma   90.00
#
_symmetry.space_group_name_H-M   'P 1'
#
loop_
_entity.id
_entity.type
_entity.pdbx_description
1 polymer ?
#
loop_
_entity_poly.entity_id
_entity_poly.type
_entity_poly.pdbx_seq_one_letter_code
_entity_poly.pdbx_strand_id
1 'polypeptide(L)'
;MYQNLGGGFVMKKLLLGFIFICACTTTYAYPKDINITKSEGAYIRGHFTTLFGKNSICQNIGRTYVNYPDIYDGKRPDLNKALLNLIKKGGNYTPQGSQPEGSDPYIGEVGYWYFNNCKLFPSGIRKIKALDYFYGHMMYFEEEG
;
A
#
# COMPACT_ATOMS: atom_id res chain seq x y z
N MET A 1 -50.87 43.73 34.21
CA MET A 1 -51.27 42.29 34.26
C MET A 1 -50.18 41.49 33.55
N TYR A 2 -49.91 40.30 34.05
CA TYR A 2 -48.67 39.53 33.98
C TYR A 2 -48.16 39.12 32.58
N GLN A 3 -46.82 39.14 32.47
CA GLN A 3 -45.90 38.18 31.83
C GLN A 3 -46.12 37.73 30.37
N ASN A 4 -45.07 37.91 29.56
CA ASN A 4 -44.39 36.74 28.98
C ASN A 4 -42.89 36.99 28.72
N LEU A 5 -42.10 36.01 29.18
CA LEU A 5 -40.64 35.96 29.14
C LEU A 5 -40.13 35.58 27.74
N GLY A 6 -38.96 36.08 27.39
CA GLY A 6 -38.23 35.64 26.20
C GLY A 6 -36.81 36.19 26.16
N GLY A 7 -35.99 35.80 27.14
CA GLY A 7 -34.58 36.16 27.19
C GLY A 7 -33.72 35.35 26.23
N GLY A 8 -32.56 35.92 25.87
CA GLY A 8 -31.37 35.17 25.52
C GLY A 8 -31.05 35.08 24.03
N PHE A 9 -30.41 36.12 23.48
CA PHE A 9 -29.54 35.96 22.31
C PHE A 9 -28.08 36.09 22.76
N VAL A 10 -27.61 35.06 23.46
CA VAL A 10 -26.17 34.88 23.71
C VAL A 10 -25.59 34.26 22.46
N MET A 11 -24.87 35.05 21.66
CA MET A 11 -24.01 34.55 20.58
C MET A 11 -22.96 33.61 21.19
N LYS A 12 -23.28 32.33 21.23
CA LYS A 12 -22.36 31.27 21.63
C LYS A 12 -21.37 31.11 20.48
N LYS A 13 -20.16 31.65 20.67
CA LYS A 13 -18.97 31.34 19.89
C LYS A 13 -18.81 29.81 19.85
N LEU A 14 -19.34 29.14 18.84
CA LEU A 14 -18.88 27.80 18.50
C LEU A 14 -17.62 28.00 17.68
N LEU A 15 -16.49 27.85 18.38
CA LEU A 15 -15.21 27.61 17.72
C LEU A 15 -15.42 26.48 16.70
N LEU A 16 -15.19 26.78 15.42
CA LEU A 16 -14.78 25.77 14.46
C LEU A 16 -13.45 25.21 14.98
N GLY A 17 -13.55 24.17 15.81
CA GLY A 17 -12.44 23.30 16.12
C GLY A 17 -12.06 22.62 14.82
N PHE A 18 -11.06 23.16 14.13
CA PHE A 18 -10.31 22.42 13.12
C PHE A 18 -9.68 21.24 13.85
N ILE A 19 -10.36 20.10 13.81
CA ILE A 19 -9.74 18.81 14.13
C ILE A 19 -8.71 18.62 13.01
N PHE A 20 -7.47 19.00 13.28
CA PHE A 20 -6.32 18.48 12.56
C PHE A 20 -6.30 16.98 12.84
N ILE A 21 -7.03 16.23 12.00
CA ILE A 21 -6.82 14.81 11.86
C ILE A 21 -5.42 14.72 11.27
N CYS A 22 -4.42 14.59 12.13
CA CYS A 22 -3.11 14.11 11.73
C CYS A 22 -3.35 12.68 11.26
N ALA A 23 -3.70 12.53 9.97
CA ALA A 23 -3.48 11.27 9.29
C ALA A 23 -1.98 11.03 9.43
N CYS A 24 -1.61 10.13 10.35
CA CYS A 24 -0.28 9.58 10.38
C CYS A 24 -0.13 8.83 9.07
N THR A 25 0.33 9.55 8.05
CA THR A 25 0.77 8.99 6.76
C THR A 25 1.90 8.04 7.13
N THR A 26 1.58 6.76 7.24
CA THR A 26 2.57 5.73 7.57
C THR A 26 3.39 5.50 6.32
N THR A 27 4.41 6.34 6.13
CA THR A 27 5.36 6.15 5.04
C THR A 27 6.09 4.83 5.27
N TYR A 28 5.75 3.82 4.46
CA TYR A 28 6.39 2.51 4.45
C TYR A 28 7.81 2.63 3.85
N ALA A 29 8.74 3.18 4.62
CA ALA A 29 10.13 3.34 4.20
C ALA A 29 10.84 1.98 4.23
N TYR A 30 11.53 1.61 3.15
CA TYR A 30 12.27 0.35 3.10
C TYR A 30 13.48 0.41 4.04
N PRO A 31 13.56 -0.45 5.07
CA PRO A 31 14.67 -0.39 5.99
C PRO A 31 15.94 -0.90 5.30
N LYS A 32 17.05 -0.20 5.54
CA LYS A 32 18.33 -0.40 4.85
C LYS A 32 18.99 -1.77 5.12
N ASP A 33 18.47 -2.56 6.05
CA ASP A 33 19.02 -3.86 6.47
C ASP A 33 18.35 -5.08 5.80
N ILE A 34 17.44 -4.88 4.85
CA ILE A 34 16.81 -5.96 4.09
C ILE A 34 17.60 -6.24 2.81
N ASN A 35 18.80 -6.79 2.96
CA ASN A 35 19.57 -7.29 1.83
C ASN A 35 19.26 -8.76 1.58
N ILE A 36 19.04 -9.14 0.32
CA ILE A 36 18.82 -10.52 -0.09
C ILE A 36 20.18 -11.19 -0.32
N THR A 37 20.50 -12.21 0.46
CA THR A 37 21.70 -13.02 0.23
C THR A 37 21.58 -13.82 -1.07
N LYS A 38 22.72 -14.28 -1.61
CA LYS A 38 22.74 -15.16 -2.80
C LYS A 38 21.86 -16.42 -2.62
N SER A 39 21.86 -16.99 -1.41
CA SER A 39 21.08 -18.19 -1.09
C SER A 39 19.58 -17.90 -1.08
N GLU A 40 19.17 -16.75 -0.55
CA GLU A 40 17.78 -16.31 -0.52
C GLU A 40 17.28 -15.96 -1.91
N GLY A 41 18.10 -15.26 -2.71
CA GLY A 41 17.78 -14.98 -4.11
C GLY A 41 17.64 -16.25 -4.95
N ALA A 42 18.46 -17.28 -4.70
CA ALA A 42 18.29 -18.59 -5.34
C ALA A 42 16.97 -19.26 -4.91
N TYR A 43 16.64 -19.22 -3.61
CA TYR A 43 15.38 -19.75 -3.09
C TYR A 43 14.16 -19.06 -3.70
N ILE A 44 14.13 -17.72 -3.72
CA ILE A 44 13.04 -16.93 -4.29
C ILE A 44 12.81 -17.30 -5.76
N ARG A 45 13.90 -17.43 -6.54
CA ARG A 45 13.81 -17.86 -7.95
C ARG A 45 13.28 -19.28 -8.09
N GLY A 46 13.76 -20.21 -7.26
CA GLY A 46 13.34 -21.61 -7.31
C GLY A 46 11.90 -21.85 -6.86
N HIS A 47 11.31 -20.95 -6.07
CA HIS A 47 9.96 -21.11 -5.50
C HIS A 47 9.00 -19.98 -5.93
N PHE A 48 9.32 -19.32 -7.04
CA PHE A 48 8.67 -18.10 -7.47
C PHE A 48 7.15 -18.23 -7.64
N THR A 49 6.69 -19.32 -8.27
CA THR A 49 5.26 -19.62 -8.42
C THR A 49 4.57 -19.89 -7.08
N THR A 50 5.26 -20.51 -6.13
CA THR A 50 4.73 -20.76 -4.79
C THR A 50 4.56 -19.45 -4.01
N LEU A 51 5.53 -18.54 -4.16
CA LEU A 51 5.57 -17.24 -3.52
C LEU A 51 4.51 -16.28 -4.07
N PHE A 52 4.44 -16.12 -5.39
CA PHE A 52 3.61 -15.06 -6.00
C PHE A 52 2.38 -15.60 -6.75
N GLY A 53 2.13 -16.91 -6.68
CA GLY A 53 1.04 -17.57 -7.40
C GLY A 53 1.33 -17.78 -8.89
N LYS A 54 0.31 -18.23 -9.63
CA LYS A 54 0.39 -18.49 -11.09
C LYS A 54 0.09 -17.26 -11.95
N ASN A 55 -0.51 -16.21 -11.38
CA ASN A 55 -0.83 -14.98 -12.10
C ASN A 55 0.47 -14.23 -12.45
N SER A 56 0.70 -14.00 -13.73
CA SER A 56 1.90 -13.33 -14.24
C SER A 56 2.01 -11.89 -13.75
N ILE A 57 0.90 -11.19 -13.49
CA ILE A 57 0.91 -9.82 -12.97
C ILE A 57 1.41 -9.82 -11.51
N CYS A 58 0.85 -10.69 -10.66
CA CYS A 58 1.32 -10.87 -9.28
C CYS A 58 2.81 -11.21 -9.21
N GLN A 59 3.25 -12.11 -10.08
CA GLN A 59 4.67 -12.44 -10.27
C GLN A 59 5.53 -11.23 -10.64
N ASN A 60 5.10 -10.40 -11.60
CA ASN A 60 5.87 -9.21 -11.99
C ASN A 60 5.94 -8.17 -10.88
N ILE A 61 4.86 -7.96 -10.14
CA ILE A 61 4.84 -7.07 -8.97
C ILE A 61 5.82 -7.60 -7.92
N GLY A 62 5.70 -8.86 -7.52
CA GLY A 62 6.60 -9.48 -6.55
C GLY A 62 8.07 -9.42 -6.96
N ARG A 63 8.40 -9.72 -8.22
CA ARG A 63 9.77 -9.60 -8.75
C ARG A 63 10.30 -8.17 -8.63
N THR A 64 9.49 -7.19 -8.99
CA THR A 64 9.91 -5.80 -9.05
C THR A 64 10.20 -5.29 -7.65
N TYR A 65 9.28 -5.48 -6.72
CA TYR A 65 9.42 -5.02 -5.34
C TYR A 65 10.54 -5.73 -4.56
N VAL A 66 10.81 -7.00 -4.87
CA VAL A 66 11.91 -7.75 -4.24
C VAL A 66 13.28 -7.31 -4.78
N ASN A 67 13.37 -6.92 -6.05
CA ASN A 67 14.63 -6.54 -6.69
C ASN A 67 14.96 -5.04 -6.60
N TYR A 68 13.95 -4.18 -6.41
CA TYR A 68 14.08 -2.72 -6.40
C TYR A 68 13.50 -2.13 -5.12
N PRO A 69 14.22 -2.17 -3.99
CA PRO A 69 13.68 -1.69 -2.72
C PRO A 69 13.47 -0.18 -2.61
N ASP A 70 14.12 0.59 -3.50
CA ASP A 70 13.88 2.02 -3.66
C ASP A 70 12.42 2.34 -4.07
N ILE A 71 11.65 1.34 -4.53
CA ILE A 71 10.24 1.48 -4.85
C ILE A 71 9.36 1.81 -3.64
N TYR A 72 9.66 1.26 -2.45
CA TYR A 72 8.84 1.49 -1.25
C TYR A 72 8.99 2.92 -0.71
N ASP A 73 10.17 3.52 -0.90
CA ASP A 73 10.44 4.92 -0.54
C ASP A 73 9.82 5.93 -1.52
N GLY A 74 9.04 5.48 -2.51
CA GLY A 74 8.47 6.32 -3.55
C GLY A 74 9.50 6.97 -4.48
N LYS A 75 10.73 6.43 -4.53
CA LYS A 75 11.83 6.93 -5.39
C LYS A 75 11.80 6.35 -6.80
N ARG A 76 10.97 5.32 -7.04
CA ARG A 76 10.79 4.65 -8.34
C ARG A 76 9.35 4.67 -8.85
N PRO A 77 8.74 5.85 -9.01
CA PRO A 77 7.40 5.97 -9.58
C PRO A 77 7.32 5.45 -11.02
N ASP A 78 8.45 5.41 -11.75
CA ASP A 78 8.55 4.78 -13.06
C ASP A 78 8.17 3.29 -13.03
N LEU A 79 8.61 2.57 -12.00
CA LEU A 79 8.34 1.14 -11.84
C LEU A 79 6.87 0.90 -11.48
N ASN A 80 6.31 1.64 -10.51
CA ASN A 80 4.90 1.50 -10.17
C ASN A 80 3.98 1.90 -11.31
N LYS A 81 4.33 2.93 -12.08
CA LYS A 81 3.62 3.27 -13.32
C LYS A 81 3.64 2.14 -14.34
N ALA A 82 4.79 1.48 -14.53
CA ALA A 82 4.93 0.35 -15.43
C ALA A 82 4.09 -0.86 -14.98
N LEU A 83 4.08 -1.16 -13.67
CA LEU A 83 3.24 -2.20 -13.08
C LEU A 83 1.75 -1.88 -13.22
N LEU A 84 1.34 -0.64 -12.97
CA LEU A 84 -0.05 -0.21 -13.17
C LEU A 84 -0.49 -0.35 -14.64
N ASN A 85 0.38 -0.03 -15.59
CA ASN A 85 0.11 -0.25 -17.01
C ASN A 85 -0.01 -1.74 -17.36
N LEU A 86 0.79 -2.61 -16.72
CA LEU A 86 0.67 -4.06 -16.86
C LEU A 86 -0.68 -4.55 -16.32
N ILE A 87 -1.09 -4.07 -15.15
CA ILE A 87 -2.40 -4.37 -14.54
C ILE A 87 -3.54 -3.97 -15.48
N LYS A 88 -3.52 -2.74 -15.99
CA LYS A 88 -4.54 -2.20 -16.92
C LYS A 88 -4.68 -3.04 -18.19
N LYS A 89 -3.56 -3.56 -18.71
CA LYS A 89 -3.57 -4.47 -19.87
C LYS A 89 -4.16 -5.85 -19.58
N GLY A 90 -4.24 -6.24 -18.31
CA GLY A 90 -4.82 -7.52 -17.88
C GLY A 90 -6.34 -7.62 -17.97
N GLY A 91 -7.04 -6.52 -18.31
CA GLY A 91 -8.47 -6.52 -18.63
C GLY A 91 -9.42 -6.32 -17.43
N ASN A 92 -8.99 -6.60 -16.19
CA ASN A 92 -9.80 -6.46 -14.98
C ASN A 92 -9.24 -5.38 -14.03
N TYR A 93 -9.20 -4.14 -14.51
CA TYR A 93 -8.76 -3.03 -13.69
C TYR A 93 -9.91 -2.03 -13.48
N THR A 94 -10.28 -1.89 -12.21
CA THR A 94 -11.11 -0.81 -11.72
C THR A 94 -10.19 0.13 -10.93
N PRO A 95 -10.16 1.45 -11.23
CA PRO A 95 -9.40 2.39 -10.42
C PRO A 95 -9.84 2.30 -8.97
N GLN A 96 -8.90 2.09 -8.05
CA GLN A 96 -9.21 1.86 -6.63
C GLN A 96 -9.24 3.14 -5.80
N GLY A 97 -9.21 4.32 -6.44
CA GLY A 97 -9.46 5.60 -5.77
C GLY A 97 -8.45 5.98 -4.68
N SER A 98 -7.30 5.30 -4.62
CA SER A 98 -6.30 5.55 -3.59
C SER A 98 -5.76 6.97 -3.70
N GLN A 99 -5.95 7.80 -2.67
CA GLN A 99 -5.16 9.01 -2.54
C GLN A 99 -3.71 8.55 -2.38
N PRO A 100 -2.79 8.93 -3.27
CA PRO A 100 -1.43 8.51 -3.13
C PRO A 100 -0.83 9.15 -1.88
N GLU A 101 -0.62 8.36 -0.84
CA GLU A 101 0.20 8.78 0.28
C GLU A 101 1.67 8.81 -0.18
N GLY A 102 2.22 10.01 -0.36
CA GLY A 102 3.65 10.21 -0.62
C GLY A 102 4.02 10.63 -2.05
N SER A 103 5.29 10.44 -2.41
CA SER A 103 5.89 10.93 -3.66
C SER A 103 5.57 10.10 -4.90
N ASP A 104 5.04 8.88 -4.72
CA ASP A 104 4.70 7.98 -5.81
C ASP A 104 3.17 7.88 -5.97
N PRO A 105 2.59 8.49 -7.03
CA PRO A 105 1.15 8.50 -7.21
C PRO A 105 0.55 7.13 -7.57
N TYR A 106 1.38 6.14 -7.89
CA TYR A 106 0.94 4.85 -8.42
C TYR A 106 1.08 3.71 -7.41
N ILE A 107 1.78 3.92 -6.29
CA ILE A 107 2.10 2.88 -5.32
C ILE A 107 0.83 2.29 -4.68
N GLY A 108 -0.14 3.14 -4.33
CA GLY A 108 -1.42 2.73 -3.78
C GLY A 108 -2.15 1.81 -4.77
N GLU A 109 -2.38 2.28 -5.99
CA GLU A 109 -3.08 1.51 -7.03
C GLU A 109 -2.50 0.12 -7.28
N VAL A 110 -1.17 0.00 -7.32
CA VAL A 110 -0.49 -1.29 -7.48
C VAL A 110 -0.68 -2.15 -6.23
N GLY A 111 -0.55 -1.56 -5.04
CA GLY A 111 -0.73 -2.20 -3.74
C GLY A 111 -2.13 -2.80 -3.56
N TYR A 112 -3.18 -2.00 -3.73
CA TYR A 112 -4.56 -2.48 -3.61
C TYR A 112 -4.89 -3.56 -4.63
N TRP A 113 -4.45 -3.37 -5.88
CA TRP A 113 -4.71 -4.38 -6.90
C TRP A 113 -4.03 -5.70 -6.52
N TYR A 114 -2.78 -5.66 -6.05
CA TYR A 114 -2.08 -6.86 -5.58
C TYR A 114 -2.83 -7.52 -4.43
N PHE A 115 -3.18 -6.76 -3.38
CA PHE A 115 -3.91 -7.27 -2.22
C PHE A 115 -5.18 -8.04 -2.62
N ASN A 116 -5.97 -7.45 -3.52
CA ASN A 116 -7.25 -8.03 -3.96
C ASN A 116 -7.13 -9.23 -4.92
N ASN A 117 -6.02 -9.37 -5.65
CA ASN A 117 -5.92 -10.31 -6.77
C ASN A 117 -4.81 -11.37 -6.61
N CYS A 118 -3.96 -11.23 -5.60
CA CYS A 118 -2.75 -12.03 -5.47
C CYS A 118 -2.69 -12.79 -4.15
N LYS A 119 -1.80 -13.78 -4.10
CA LYS A 119 -1.57 -14.56 -2.89
C LYS A 119 -0.78 -13.74 -1.87
N LEU A 120 -1.31 -13.67 -0.66
CA LEU A 120 -0.63 -13.15 0.52
C LEU A 120 -0.10 -14.32 1.36
N PHE A 121 1.06 -14.13 2.00
CA PHE A 121 1.67 -15.06 2.97
C PHE A 121 1.53 -16.56 2.64
N PRO A 122 2.21 -17.06 1.59
CA PRO A 122 2.20 -18.49 1.32
C PRO A 122 2.75 -19.28 2.52
N SER A 123 2.01 -20.31 2.95
CA SER A 123 2.43 -21.19 4.03
C SER A 123 3.63 -22.05 3.62
N GLY A 124 4.44 -22.47 4.60
CA GLY A 124 5.59 -23.36 4.39
C GLY A 124 6.78 -22.73 3.69
N ILE A 125 6.82 -21.40 3.56
CA ILE A 125 7.94 -20.70 2.95
C ILE A 125 9.06 -20.43 3.97
N ARG A 126 10.30 -20.44 3.47
CA ARG A 126 11.45 -20.00 4.25
C ARG A 126 11.25 -18.52 4.62
N LYS A 127 11.46 -18.19 5.90
CA LYS A 127 11.51 -16.80 6.36
C LYS A 127 12.67 -16.07 5.70
N ILE A 128 12.35 -15.05 4.91
CA ILE A 128 13.29 -14.17 4.22
C ILE A 128 12.78 -12.75 4.45
N LYS A 129 13.58 -11.90 5.10
CA LYS A 129 13.17 -10.54 5.49
C LYS A 129 12.55 -9.74 4.33
N ALA A 130 13.10 -9.88 3.12
CA ALA A 130 12.60 -9.18 1.94
C ALA A 130 11.19 -9.61 1.52
N LEU A 131 10.86 -10.89 1.68
CA LEU A 131 9.52 -11.39 1.41
C LEU A 131 8.56 -10.97 2.52
N ASP A 132 8.99 -11.06 3.78
CA ASP A 132 8.16 -10.64 4.92
C ASP A 132 7.79 -9.15 4.80
N TYR A 133 8.78 -8.31 4.43
CA TYR A 133 8.53 -6.89 4.19
C TYR A 133 7.65 -6.65 2.97
N PHE A 134 7.88 -7.34 1.86
CA PHE A 134 7.03 -7.26 0.68
C PHE A 134 5.56 -7.57 1.00
N TYR A 135 5.29 -8.70 1.66
CA TYR A 135 3.92 -9.07 2.00
C TYR A 135 3.33 -8.14 3.08
N GLY A 136 4.13 -7.67 4.03
CA GLY A 136 3.72 -6.66 5.00
C GLY A 136 3.29 -5.35 4.34
N HIS A 137 4.07 -4.87 3.37
CA HIS A 137 3.72 -3.71 2.56
C HIS A 137 2.44 -3.94 1.76
N MET A 138 2.25 -5.12 1.17
CA MET A 138 1.02 -5.40 0.41
C MET A 138 -0.22 -5.52 1.31
N MET A 139 -0.07 -5.95 2.57
CA MET A 139 -1.16 -5.94 3.55
C MET A 139 -1.50 -4.55 4.07
N TYR A 140 -0.61 -3.56 3.97
CA TYR A 140 -0.94 -2.18 4.35
C TYR A 140 -2.21 -1.69 3.64
N PHE A 141 -2.44 -2.17 2.42
CA PHE A 141 -3.59 -1.83 1.60
C PHE A 141 -4.86 -2.64 1.94
N GLU A 142 -4.90 -3.37 3.05
CA GLU A 142 -6.08 -4.08 3.57
C GLU A 142 -7.13 -3.12 4.18
N GLU A 143 -6.70 -2.04 4.85
CA GLU A 143 -7.58 -1.21 5.69
C GLU A 143 -8.24 0.00 5.00
N GLU A 144 -7.98 0.21 3.71
CA GLU A 144 -8.49 1.38 2.97
C GLU A 144 -9.52 1.03 1.87
N GLY A 145 -10.03 -0.22 1.87
CA GLY A 145 -11.05 -0.73 0.93
C GLY A 145 -12.48 -0.69 1.46
#